data_AF-A0AAV7JMB7-F1
#
_entry.id   AF-A0AAV7JMB7-F1
#
_cell.length_a   1.000
_cell.length_b   1.000
_cell.length_c   1.000
_cell.angle_alpha   90.00
_cell.angle_beta   90.00
_cell.angle_gamma   90.00
#
_symmetry.space_group_name_H-M   'P 1'
#
loop_
_entity.id
_entity.type
_entity.pdbx_description
1 polymer ?
#
loop_
_entity_poly.entity_id
_entity_poly.type
_entity_poly.pdbx_seq_one_letter_code
_entity_poly.pdbx_strand_id
1 'polypeptide(L)'
;MNLQLQGNLVTLVKCKTVVNSFIGKLTLFKENIGRREFYQFIHLAGLQISDDHLLAYCEHLEVLKADMIKRFTDLLELEPPHWLFGPFCVDAPIVPLYLQEELMDLQSDCEEEVHFTMMKYERFWIAIARMK
;
A
#
# COMPACT_ATOMS: atom_id res chain seq x y z
N MET A 1 8.32 16.59 -6.62
CA MET A 1 8.39 15.19 -6.12
C MET A 1 9.70 14.57 -6.63
N ASN A 2 10.52 13.96 -5.78
CA ASN A 2 11.87 13.49 -6.18
C ASN A 2 11.79 12.19 -6.99
N LEU A 3 12.06 12.27 -8.30
CA LEU A 3 12.05 11.13 -9.24
C LEU A 3 13.14 10.08 -8.91
N GLN A 4 14.21 10.45 -8.20
CA GLN A 4 15.29 9.53 -7.85
C GLN A 4 14.93 8.57 -6.70
N LEU A 5 13.89 8.88 -5.92
CA LEU A 5 13.39 8.01 -4.85
C LEU A 5 12.27 7.08 -5.33
N GLN A 6 11.77 7.28 -6.55
CA GLN A 6 10.78 6.41 -7.19
C GLN A 6 11.47 5.24 -7.89
N GLY A 7 12.05 4.32 -7.11
CA GLY A 7 12.35 2.99 -7.64
C GLY A 7 11.11 2.37 -8.30
N ASN A 8 11.30 1.62 -9.38
CA ASN A 8 10.30 0.81 -10.10
C ASN A 8 8.81 1.21 -9.94
N LEU A 9 8.41 2.42 -10.33
CA LEU A 9 6.98 2.78 -10.52
C LEU A 9 6.05 2.33 -9.36
N VAL A 10 6.50 2.46 -8.10
CA VAL A 10 5.67 2.11 -6.92
C VAL A 10 5.24 3.39 -6.22
N THR A 11 3.94 3.67 -6.21
CA THR A 11 3.36 4.77 -5.42
C THR A 11 3.43 4.47 -3.91
N LEU A 12 3.45 5.51 -3.08
CA LEU A 12 3.35 5.34 -1.62
C LEU A 12 2.07 4.57 -1.22
N VAL A 13 0.98 4.75 -1.97
CA VAL A 13 -0.26 3.98 -1.81
C VAL A 13 -0.02 2.48 -1.97
N LYS A 14 0.69 2.07 -3.03
CA LYS A 14 1.06 0.66 -3.23
C LYS A 14 1.96 0.13 -2.13
N CYS A 15 2.97 0.91 -1.71
CA CYS A 15 3.83 0.54 -0.59
C CYS A 15 3.00 0.28 0.68
N LYS A 16 2.06 1.19 1.01
CA LYS A 16 1.11 1.02 2.13
C LYS A 16 0.31 -0.27 1.98
N THR A 17 -0.23 -0.56 0.80
CA THR A 17 -0.98 -1.80 0.54
C THR A 17 -0.12 -3.06 0.76
N VAL A 18 1.11 -3.08 0.26
CA VAL A 18 2.03 -4.23 0.40
C VAL A 18 2.37 -4.47 1.87
N VAL A 19 2.73 -3.42 2.61
CA VAL A 19 3.07 -3.52 4.04
C VAL A 19 1.85 -3.98 4.85
N ASN A 20 0.67 -3.39 4.64
CA ASN A 20 -0.57 -3.83 5.28
C ASN A 20 -0.87 -5.31 5.01
N SER A 21 -0.78 -5.73 3.75
CA SER A 21 -0.99 -7.13 3.38
C SER A 21 0.00 -8.06 4.08
N PHE A 22 1.28 -7.66 4.17
CA PHE A 22 2.30 -8.44 4.84
C PHE A 22 2.03 -8.58 6.35
N ILE A 23 1.70 -7.48 7.04
CA ILE A 23 1.32 -7.49 8.46
C ILE A 23 0.11 -8.40 8.70
N GLY A 24 -0.90 -8.35 7.83
CA GLY A 24 -2.06 -9.24 7.88
C GLY A 24 -1.66 -10.72 7.71
N LYS A 25 -0.75 -11.01 6.78
CA LYS A 25 -0.21 -12.36 6.58
C LYS A 25 0.50 -12.91 7.82
N LEU A 26 1.27 -12.09 8.54
CA LEU A 26 1.92 -12.54 9.79
C LEU A 26 0.91 -12.99 10.84
N THR A 27 -0.22 -12.30 10.94
CA THR A 27 -1.32 -12.69 11.83
C THR A 27 -1.93 -14.02 11.39
N LEU A 28 -2.24 -14.15 10.10
CA LEU A 28 -2.77 -15.39 9.52
C LEU A 28 -1.80 -16.58 9.71
N PHE A 29 -0.49 -16.37 9.55
CA PHE A 29 0.52 -17.40 9.71
C PHE A 29 0.55 -17.94 11.14
N LYS A 30 0.45 -17.06 12.14
CA LYS A 30 0.37 -17.45 13.55
C LYS A 30 -0.88 -18.30 13.81
N GLU A 31 -2.04 -17.88 13.30
CA GLU A 31 -3.29 -18.63 13.43
C GLU A 31 -3.22 -20.02 12.78
N ASN A 32 -2.63 -20.10 11.59
CA ASN A 32 -2.44 -21.37 10.88
C ASN A 32 -1.50 -22.31 11.65
N ILE A 33 -0.40 -21.80 12.21
CA ILE A 33 0.49 -22.57 13.08
C ILE A 33 -0.28 -23.13 14.28
N GLY A 34 -1.15 -22.33 14.90
CA GLY A 34 -2.04 -22.78 15.98
C GLY A 34 -2.99 -23.91 15.57
N ARG A 35 -3.41 -23.94 14.30
CA ARG A 35 -4.20 -25.05 13.71
C ARG A 35 -3.34 -26.21 13.19
N ARG A 36 -2.01 -26.14 13.31
CA ARG A 36 -1.04 -27.07 12.71
C ARG A 36 -1.16 -27.15 11.18
N GLU A 37 -1.57 -26.06 10.55
CA GLU A 37 -1.66 -25.90 9.11
C GLU A 37 -0.38 -25.20 8.60
N PHE A 38 0.55 -25.98 8.05
CA PHE A 38 1.89 -25.48 7.72
C PHE A 38 2.09 -25.17 6.22
N TYR A 39 1.01 -24.84 5.49
CA TYR A 39 1.09 -24.59 4.04
C TYR A 39 2.11 -23.49 3.68
N GLN A 40 2.22 -22.46 4.52
CA GLN A 40 3.16 -21.35 4.31
C GLN A 40 4.60 -21.68 4.74
N PHE A 41 4.77 -22.76 5.51
CA PHE A 41 6.04 -23.22 6.05
C PHE A 41 6.21 -24.71 5.76
N ILE A 42 6.33 -25.06 4.47
CA ILE A 42 6.36 -26.45 3.98
C ILE A 42 7.42 -27.30 4.71
N HIS A 43 8.54 -26.70 5.10
CA HIS A 43 9.57 -27.40 5.88
C HIS A 43 9.12 -27.78 7.30
N LEU A 44 8.21 -27.03 7.92
CA LEU A 44 7.59 -27.41 9.20
C LEU A 44 6.59 -28.55 9.01
N ALA A 45 5.91 -28.61 7.85
CA ALA A 45 4.92 -29.65 7.56
C ALA A 45 5.50 -31.07 7.57
N GLY A 46 6.79 -31.22 7.26
CA GLY A 46 7.49 -32.51 7.23
C GLY A 46 8.14 -32.92 8.56
N LEU A 47 8.06 -32.09 9.60
CA LEU A 47 8.75 -32.31 10.87
C LEU A 47 7.75 -32.64 11.99
N GLN A 48 8.12 -33.58 12.87
CA GLN A 48 7.45 -33.72 14.16
C GLN A 48 7.97 -32.64 15.11
N ILE A 49 7.30 -31.49 15.08
CA ILE A 49 7.61 -30.34 15.92
C ILE A 49 6.77 -30.35 17.19
N SER A 50 7.43 -30.08 18.33
CA SER A 50 6.79 -29.94 19.63
C SER A 50 5.99 -28.64 19.74
N ASP A 51 5.02 -28.62 20.65
CA ASP A 51 4.21 -27.41 20.91
C ASP A 51 5.07 -26.23 21.37
N ASP A 52 6.12 -26.47 22.15
CA ASP A 52 7.05 -25.42 22.62
C ASP A 52 7.74 -24.70 21.45
N HIS A 53 8.16 -25.46 20.44
CA HIS A 53 8.76 -24.89 19.24
C HIS A 53 7.73 -24.13 18.40
N LEU A 54 6.48 -24.64 18.28
CA LEU A 54 5.41 -23.89 17.60
C LEU A 54 5.10 -22.56 18.31
N LEU A 55 5.12 -22.56 19.64
CA LEU A 55 4.93 -21.36 20.45
C LEU A 55 6.03 -20.33 20.17
N ALA A 56 7.29 -20.75 20.14
CA ALA A 56 8.41 -19.88 19.79
C ALA A 56 8.26 -19.28 18.38
N TYR A 57 7.81 -20.06 17.39
CA TYR A 57 7.50 -19.55 16.05
C TYR A 57 6.40 -18.48 16.09
N CYS A 58 5.32 -18.72 16.83
CA CYS A 58 4.24 -17.76 17.02
C CYS A 58 4.72 -16.46 17.68
N GLU A 59 5.60 -16.55 18.68
CA GLU A 59 6.21 -15.38 19.33
C GLU A 59 7.10 -14.60 18.36
N HIS A 60 7.91 -15.26 17.55
CA HIS A 60 8.72 -14.61 16.52
C HIS A 60 7.87 -13.88 15.48
N LEU A 61 6.73 -14.45 15.07
CA LEU A 61 5.79 -13.78 14.16
C LEU A 61 5.19 -12.52 14.77
N GLU A 62 4.86 -12.54 16.07
CA GLU A 62 4.36 -11.35 16.77
C GLU A 62 5.43 -10.26 16.92
N VAL A 63 6.67 -10.64 17.26
CA VAL A 63 7.79 -9.69 17.32
C VAL A 63 8.04 -9.07 15.95
N LEU A 64 8.04 -9.87 14.89
CA LEU A 64 8.21 -9.38 13.52
C LEU A 64 7.05 -8.46 13.11
N LYS A 65 5.81 -8.79 13.47
CA LYS A 65 4.64 -7.94 13.23
C LYS A 65 4.78 -6.59 13.92
N ALA A 66 5.15 -6.59 15.20
CA ALA A 66 5.37 -5.37 15.97
C ALA A 66 6.49 -4.50 15.36
N ASP A 67 7.59 -5.11 14.94
CA ASP A 67 8.68 -4.39 14.26
C ASP A 67 8.23 -3.79 12.92
N MET A 68 7.48 -4.53 12.11
CA MET A 68 6.93 -4.01 10.85
C MET A 68 5.98 -2.83 11.07
N ILE A 69 5.08 -2.92 12.06
CA ILE A 69 4.17 -1.81 12.40
C ILE A 69 4.97 -0.57 12.81
N LYS A 70 5.96 -0.75 13.70
CA LYS A 70 6.81 0.34 14.20
C LYS A 70 7.64 0.98 13.09
N ARG A 71 8.22 0.17 12.20
CA ARG A 71 9.10 0.63 11.14
C ARG A 71 8.35 1.40 10.05
N PHE A 72 7.09 1.04 9.81
CA PHE A 72 6.28 1.63 8.75
C PHE A 72 5.10 2.45 9.28
N THR A 73 5.15 2.93 10.53
CA THR A 73 4.03 3.67 11.15
C THR A 73 3.58 4.85 10.27
N ASP A 74 4.51 5.71 9.84
CA ASP A 74 4.20 6.86 8.98
C ASP A 74 3.50 6.45 7.66
N LEU A 75 3.92 5.32 7.08
CA LEU A 75 3.33 4.80 5.85
C LEU A 75 1.95 4.16 6.10
N LEU A 76 1.76 3.50 7.24
CA LEU A 76 0.49 2.90 7.64
C LEU A 76 -0.55 3.97 7.96
N GLU A 77 -0.13 5.08 8.56
CA GLU A 77 -0.98 6.23 8.90
C GLU A 77 -1.24 7.14 7.70
N LEU A 78 -0.48 7.03 6.61
CA LEU A 78 -0.66 7.83 5.40
C LEU A 78 -2.08 7.70 4.82
N GLU A 79 -2.87 8.76 4.90
CA GLU A 79 -4.16 8.85 4.21
C GLU A 79 -3.96 9.50 2.83
N PRO A 80 -4.09 8.75 1.73
CA PRO A 80 -3.96 9.35 0.41
C PRO A 80 -5.14 10.29 0.18
N PRO A 81 -4.90 11.51 -0.32
CA PRO A 81 -5.96 12.48 -0.50
C PRO A 81 -6.94 12.05 -1.58
N HIS A 82 -8.22 12.38 -1.42
CA HIS A 82 -9.29 11.97 -2.33
C HIS A 82 -9.03 12.35 -3.80
N TRP A 83 -8.45 13.52 -4.04
CA TRP A 83 -8.11 14.00 -5.38
C TRP A 83 -7.12 13.08 -6.12
N LEU A 84 -6.33 12.26 -5.41
CA LEU A 84 -5.42 11.29 -6.04
C LEU A 84 -6.16 10.18 -6.79
N PHE A 85 -7.35 9.78 -6.31
CA PHE A 85 -8.14 8.69 -6.88
C PHE A 85 -9.31 9.18 -7.73
N GLY A 86 -9.68 10.46 -7.62
CA GLY A 86 -10.77 11.04 -8.38
C GLY A 86 -10.57 12.55 -8.54
N PRO A 87 -9.57 12.99 -9.32
CA PRO A 87 -9.31 14.41 -9.52
C PRO A 87 -10.49 15.12 -10.21
N PHE A 88 -11.31 14.42 -11.01
CA PHE A 88 -12.45 14.99 -11.72
C PHE A 88 -13.75 15.06 -10.89
N CYS A 89 -13.79 14.43 -9.71
CA CYS A 89 -15.01 14.35 -8.88
C CYS A 89 -14.88 15.12 -7.54
N VAL A 90 -13.73 15.76 -7.30
CA VAL A 90 -13.46 16.48 -6.06
C VAL A 90 -13.64 17.98 -6.25
N ASP A 91 -14.29 18.64 -5.30
CA ASP A 91 -14.46 20.09 -5.35
C ASP A 91 -13.10 20.78 -5.11
N ALA A 92 -12.69 21.67 -6.02
CA ALA A 92 -11.43 22.41 -5.91
C ALA A 92 -11.24 23.11 -4.55
N PRO A 93 -12.26 23.75 -3.92
CA PRO A 93 -12.12 24.36 -2.61
C PRO A 93 -11.75 23.42 -1.45
N ILE A 94 -11.96 22.10 -1.58
CA ILE A 94 -11.61 21.10 -0.56
C ILE A 94 -10.11 20.75 -0.59
N VAL A 95 -9.45 21.03 -1.72
CA VAL A 95 -8.04 20.69 -1.97
C VAL A 95 -7.13 21.84 -1.47
N PRO A 96 -5.89 21.56 -1.03
CA PRO A 96 -4.98 22.62 -0.60
C PRO A 96 -4.85 23.77 -1.62
N LEU A 97 -4.80 25.01 -1.13
CA LEU A 97 -4.84 26.23 -1.94
C LEU A 97 -3.86 26.20 -3.14
N TYR A 98 -2.64 25.71 -2.92
CA TYR A 98 -1.60 25.65 -3.95
C TYR A 98 -1.86 24.65 -5.09
N LEU A 99 -2.89 23.81 -4.99
CA LEU A 99 -3.32 22.85 -6.02
C LEU A 99 -4.64 23.26 -6.70
N GLN A 100 -5.35 24.26 -6.18
CA GLN A 100 -6.72 24.56 -6.65
C GLN A 100 -6.75 25.02 -8.11
N GLU A 101 -5.82 25.89 -8.51
CA GLU A 101 -5.70 26.35 -9.90
C GLU A 101 -5.32 25.20 -10.85
N GLU A 102 -4.26 24.44 -10.53
CA GLU A 102 -3.85 23.29 -11.35
C GLU A 102 -4.94 22.23 -11.48
N LEU A 103 -5.73 22.04 -10.42
CA LEU A 103 -6.86 21.12 -10.44
C LEU A 103 -8.01 21.65 -11.30
N MET A 104 -8.33 22.94 -11.23
CA MET A 104 -9.33 23.55 -12.11
C MET A 104 -8.94 23.44 -13.59
N ASP A 105 -7.67 23.69 -13.91
CA ASP A 105 -7.16 23.52 -15.27
C ASP A 105 -7.31 22.07 -15.72
N LEU A 106 -6.90 21.10 -14.88
CA LEU A 106 -7.04 19.67 -15.17
C LEU A 106 -8.51 19.25 -15.36
N GLN A 107 -9.41 19.72 -14.50
CA GLN A 107 -10.84 19.40 -14.55
C GLN A 107 -11.55 20.02 -15.76
N SER A 108 -11.01 21.10 -16.33
CA SER A 108 -11.56 21.73 -17.53
C SER A 108 -11.21 20.97 -18.81
N ASP A 109 -10.24 20.07 -18.76
CA ASP A 109 -9.80 19.25 -19.89
C ASP A 109 -10.60 17.94 -19.98
N CYS A 110 -11.54 17.90 -20.93
CA CYS A 110 -12.37 16.72 -21.15
C CYS A 110 -11.62 15.54 -21.77
N GLU A 111 -10.48 15.76 -22.44
CA GLU A 111 -9.66 14.67 -22.97
C GLU A 111 -8.93 13.95 -21.83
N GLU A 112 -8.41 14.70 -20.86
CA GLU A 112 -7.77 14.14 -19.67
C GLU A 112 -8.75 13.38 -18.77
N GLU A 113 -10.02 13.81 -18.68
CA GLU A 113 -11.06 13.07 -17.96
C GLU A 113 -11.32 11.68 -18.57
N VAL A 114 -11.42 11.61 -19.90
CA VAL A 114 -11.57 10.34 -20.63
C VAL A 114 -10.33 9.48 -20.45
N HIS A 115 -9.14 10.07 -20.56
CA HIS A 115 -7.87 9.39 -20.40
C HIS A 115 -7.70 8.80 -18.99
N PHE A 116 -8.07 9.56 -17.94
CA PHE A 116 -8.10 9.08 -16.56
C PHE A 116 -8.99 7.85 -16.41
N THR A 117 -10.21 7.91 -16.97
CA THR A 117 -11.19 6.81 -16.88
C THR A 117 -10.72 5.53 -17.58
N MET A 118 -9.97 5.66 -18.67
CA MET A 118 -9.43 4.52 -19.42
C MET A 118 -8.18 3.90 -18.78
N MET A 119 -7.50 4.62 -17.88
CA MET A 119 -6.24 4.20 -17.28
C MET A 119 -6.37 3.85 -15.80
N LYS A 120 -5.39 3.10 -15.28
CA LYS A 120 -5.20 3.03 -13.82
C LYS A 120 -4.68 4.39 -13.35
N TYR A 121 -5.23 4.95 -12.27
CA TYR A 121 -4.86 6.27 -11.74
C TYR A 121 -3.35 6.51 -11.65
N GLU A 122 -2.58 5.49 -11.24
CA GLU A 122 -1.12 5.58 -11.17
C GLU A 122 -0.48 5.88 -12.53
N ARG A 123 -0.94 5.23 -13.60
CA ARG A 123 -0.41 5.46 -14.95
C ARG A 123 -0.74 6.85 -15.44
N PHE A 124 -1.95 7.32 -15.15
CA PHE A 124 -2.38 8.67 -15.45
C PHE A 124 -1.46 9.71 -14.80
N TRP A 125 -1.24 9.63 -13.49
CA TRP A 125 -0.38 10.58 -12.78
C TRP A 125 1.09 10.53 -13.25
N ILE A 126 1.59 9.35 -13.63
CA ILE A 126 2.93 9.22 -14.22
C ILE A 126 3.00 9.85 -15.61
N ALA A 127 1.95 9.75 -16.42
CA ALA A 127 1.90 10.36 -17.74
C ALA A 127 1.90 11.89 -17.64
N ILE A 128 1.03 12.46 -16.81
CA ILE A 128 0.98 13.91 -16.55
C ILE A 128 2.32 14.45 -16.04
N ALA A 129 2.95 13.76 -15.09
CA ALA A 129 4.24 14.17 -14.53
C ALA A 129 5.40 14.18 -15.55
N ARG A 130 5.24 13.58 -16.73
CA ARG A 130 6.23 13.55 -17.81
C ARG A 130 5.98 14.60 -18.91
N MET A 131 4.81 15.22 -18.92
CA MET A 131 4.43 16.22 -19.93
C MET A 131 4.74 17.66 -19.49
N LYS A 132 4.97 17.88 -18.19
CA LYS A 132 5.51 19.13 -17.61
C LYS A 132 7.03 19.04 -17.49
#